data_AF-A0A9Q9YJB5-F1
#
_entry.id   AF-A0A9Q9YJB5-F1
#
_cell.length_a   1.000
_cell.length_b   1.000
_cell.length_c   1.000
_cell.angle_alpha   90.00
_cell.angle_beta   90.00
_cell.angle_gamma   90.00
#
_symmetry.space_group_name_H-M   'P 1'
#
loop_
_entity.id
_entity.type
_entity.pdbx_description
1 polymer ?
#
loop_
_entity_poly.entity_id
_entity_poly.type
_entity_poly.pdbx_seq_one_letter_code
_entity_poly.pdbx_strand_id
1 'polypeptide(L)'
;MFYQVRVPSDERDVLRFLWWEDNDPNKPPKHYRMTAHLFGGVWSPSAANFALQRVAEDNRGNFSDDTVETVKRNFYVDDCLKSVPTEDAAMKLASELRELLTCGRFGLTKWLSNSKEVMKSIPADDWAKSLHEVNLDQEDLPFERTLGVLWDVERDCFTFDVKSVDKPVTKRGVLSTTSSIYDPLGFASPFVLKAKAIFQELCRLKVEWDEELPVDIAAQWHRWLNDLPLLSALTIPRCLRPTSTSCFLSTQLHHFSDASELAYGAVSYIQIGGTCRLVMSKARLAPIKPVSIPRLELLAAVVATELNQHIKQHVEIPIERTFFWTDSTIALQYIKNKHCRFQTFVANRISKIHERSESCQWRHIDSVSNPADDVSRGMTMREILASERWVSGPHFLRHDEEHWPAQPIINDLPDEAEIKRGKEVYAANVTPNQAMKNAVDRLLERYSSWHRLKRATAIVLTNCLGAPQW
;
A
#
# COMPACT_ATOMS: atom_id res chain seq x y z
N MET A 1 11.51 -18.99 18.10
CA MET A 1 10.05 -19.19 18.00
C MET A 1 9.66 -20.60 17.52
N PHE A 2 9.87 -20.97 16.24
CA PHE A 2 9.32 -22.22 15.65
C PHE A 2 9.57 -23.51 16.43
N TYR A 3 10.79 -23.75 16.92
CA TYR A 3 11.13 -24.98 17.62
C TYR A 3 10.47 -25.18 18.98
N GLN A 4 9.81 -24.15 19.52
CA GLN A 4 9.00 -24.26 20.73
C GLN A 4 7.64 -24.91 20.46
N VAL A 5 7.18 -24.91 19.20
CA VAL A 5 5.88 -25.46 18.82
C VAL A 5 6.06 -26.87 18.27
N ARG A 6 5.49 -27.85 18.97
CA ARG A 6 5.62 -29.27 18.62
C ARG A 6 4.64 -29.66 17.52
N VAL A 7 5.10 -30.53 16.64
CA VAL A 7 4.26 -31.15 15.59
C VAL A 7 3.53 -32.35 16.20
N PRO A 8 2.23 -32.58 15.89
CA PRO A 8 1.50 -33.78 16.28
C PRO A 8 2.25 -35.06 15.90
N SER A 9 2.25 -36.07 16.77
CA SER A 9 3.09 -37.26 16.60
C SER A 9 2.81 -38.05 15.31
N ASP A 10 1.56 -38.05 14.89
CA ASP A 10 1.02 -38.67 13.68
C ASP A 10 1.43 -37.92 12.39
N GLU A 11 1.74 -36.63 12.48
CA GLU A 11 2.18 -35.82 11.34
C GLU A 11 3.71 -35.75 11.18
N ARG A 12 4.50 -36.15 12.19
CA ARG A 12 5.97 -35.98 12.17
C ARG A 12 6.68 -36.76 11.06
N ASP A 13 6.07 -37.82 10.55
CA ASP A 13 6.72 -38.70 9.58
C ASP A 13 6.89 -38.05 8.20
N VAL A 14 6.12 -37.00 7.88
CA VAL A 14 6.32 -36.20 6.66
C VAL A 14 7.50 -35.22 6.78
N LEU A 15 8.07 -35.06 7.99
CA LEU A 15 9.21 -34.19 8.29
C LEU A 15 10.52 -34.96 8.49
N ARG A 16 10.63 -36.14 7.87
CA ARG A 16 11.84 -36.94 7.89
C ARG A 16 12.92 -36.34 7.00
N PHE A 17 14.15 -36.41 7.44
CA PHE A 17 15.32 -36.03 6.66
C PHE A 17 16.46 -37.02 6.90
N LEU A 18 17.32 -37.12 5.89
CA LEU A 18 18.54 -37.92 5.95
C LEU A 18 19.69 -37.03 6.39
N TRP A 19 20.55 -37.56 7.25
CA TRP A 19 21.75 -36.88 7.70
C TRP A 19 22.93 -37.83 7.73
N TRP A 20 24.05 -37.39 7.18
CA TRP A 20 25.33 -38.08 7.30
C TRP A 20 26.02 -37.63 8.59
N GLU A 21 26.25 -38.58 9.50
CA GLU A 21 26.96 -38.27 10.74
C GLU A 21 28.37 -37.75 10.45
N ASP A 22 28.80 -36.77 11.26
CA ASP A 22 30.08 -36.07 11.10
C ASP A 22 30.26 -35.43 9.71
N ASN A 23 29.16 -35.19 8.98
CA ASN A 23 29.15 -34.64 7.63
C ASN A 23 29.95 -35.48 6.62
N ASP A 24 30.05 -36.80 6.85
CA ASP A 24 30.80 -37.74 6.01
C ASP A 24 29.86 -38.50 5.05
N PRO A 25 29.87 -38.18 3.73
CA PRO A 25 29.00 -38.80 2.74
C PRO A 25 29.28 -40.29 2.51
N ASN A 26 30.40 -40.83 3.01
CA ASN A 26 30.74 -42.25 2.91
C ASN A 26 30.08 -43.10 4.00
N LYS A 27 29.54 -42.48 5.06
CA LYS A 27 28.78 -43.17 6.10
C LYS A 27 27.35 -43.47 5.63
N PRO A 28 26.69 -44.52 6.13
CA PRO A 28 25.28 -44.73 5.85
C PRO A 28 24.45 -43.57 6.41
N PRO A 29 23.51 -42.98 5.63
CA PRO A 29 22.69 -41.87 6.10
C PRO A 29 21.76 -42.34 7.23
N LYS A 30 21.67 -41.54 8.29
CA LYS A 30 20.71 -41.75 9.38
C LYS A 30 19.42 -41.01 9.10
N HIS A 31 18.31 -41.63 9.51
CA HIS A 31 16.97 -41.08 9.36
C HIS A 31 16.60 -40.32 10.62
N TYR A 32 16.43 -39.02 10.51
CA TYR A 32 15.89 -38.17 11.56
C TYR A 32 14.48 -37.72 11.21
N ARG A 33 13.72 -37.29 12.21
CA ARG A 33 12.44 -36.61 12.00
C ARG A 33 12.35 -35.41 12.90
N MET A 34 11.87 -34.30 12.37
CA MET A 34 11.61 -33.12 13.17
C MET A 34 10.42 -33.40 14.11
N THR A 35 10.52 -32.90 15.34
CA THR A 35 9.45 -33.00 16.35
C THR A 35 8.79 -31.66 16.64
N ALA A 36 9.32 -30.60 16.06
CA ALA A 36 8.84 -29.23 16.15
C ALA A 36 8.76 -28.62 14.75
N HIS A 37 8.01 -27.54 14.63
CA HIS A 37 7.86 -26.85 13.35
C HIS A 37 9.23 -26.37 12.84
N LEU A 38 9.51 -26.64 11.57
CA LEU A 38 10.79 -26.35 10.93
C LEU A 38 10.80 -25.00 10.21
N PHE A 39 11.99 -24.41 10.07
CA PHE A 39 12.20 -23.22 9.23
C PHE A 39 12.06 -23.58 7.74
N GLY A 40 11.40 -22.72 6.98
CA GLY A 40 11.11 -22.95 5.55
C GLY A 40 9.84 -23.77 5.27
N GLY A 41 9.18 -24.28 6.31
CA GLY A 41 7.87 -24.92 6.17
C GLY A 41 6.78 -23.89 5.91
N VAL A 42 5.99 -24.07 4.85
CA VAL A 42 4.95 -23.12 4.42
C VAL A 42 3.89 -22.88 5.52
N TRP A 43 3.59 -23.90 6.33
CA TRP A 43 2.62 -23.83 7.42
C TRP A 43 3.22 -23.45 8.78
N SER A 44 4.55 -23.53 8.94
CA SER A 44 5.22 -23.28 10.23
C SER A 44 4.96 -21.87 10.78
N PRO A 45 5.01 -20.79 9.96
CA PRO A 45 4.60 -19.44 10.39
C PRO A 45 3.20 -19.37 10.98
N SER A 46 2.22 -20.03 10.34
CA SER A 46 0.84 -19.99 10.82
C SER A 46 0.68 -20.71 12.16
N ALA A 47 1.22 -21.92 12.29
CA ALA A 47 1.16 -22.69 13.52
C ALA A 47 1.88 -21.99 14.69
N ALA A 48 3.05 -21.40 14.41
CA ALA A 48 3.81 -20.70 15.44
C ALA A 48 3.15 -19.40 15.89
N ASN A 49 2.59 -18.61 14.97
CA ASN A 49 1.82 -17.42 15.31
C ASN A 49 0.56 -17.77 16.11
N PHE A 50 -0.14 -18.84 15.74
CA PHE A 50 -1.30 -19.30 16.50
C PHE A 50 -0.91 -19.65 17.95
N ALA A 51 0.17 -20.42 18.14
CA ALA A 51 0.66 -20.77 19.46
C ALA A 51 1.07 -19.53 20.28
N LEU A 52 1.74 -18.57 19.64
CA LEU A 52 2.13 -17.29 20.26
C LEU A 52 0.90 -16.50 20.74
N GLN A 53 -0.10 -16.33 19.87
CA GLN A 53 -1.36 -15.66 20.21
C GLN A 53 -2.15 -16.42 21.27
N ARG A 54 -2.09 -17.76 21.26
CA ARG A 54 -2.75 -18.59 22.26
C ARG A 54 -2.14 -18.40 23.65
N VAL A 55 -0.82 -18.27 23.74
CA VAL A 55 -0.12 -17.94 25.00
C VAL A 55 -0.60 -16.60 25.55
N ALA A 56 -0.74 -15.59 24.69
CA ALA A 56 -1.29 -14.29 25.10
C ALA A 56 -2.74 -14.39 25.60
N GLU A 57 -3.58 -15.19 24.93
CA GLU A 57 -4.98 -15.36 25.33
C GLU A 57 -5.13 -16.14 26.63
N ASP A 58 -4.41 -17.25 26.79
CA ASP A 58 -4.49 -18.12 27.98
C ASP A 58 -4.00 -17.39 29.25
N ASN A 59 -3.22 -16.31 29.09
CA ASN A 59 -2.68 -15.51 30.20
C ASN A 59 -3.27 -14.09 30.27
N ARG A 60 -4.35 -13.78 29.53
CA ARG A 60 -4.91 -12.41 29.45
C ARG A 60 -5.19 -11.77 30.81
N GLY A 61 -5.66 -12.54 31.80
CA GLY A 61 -5.98 -12.02 33.13
C GLY A 61 -4.78 -11.66 34.02
N ASN A 62 -3.57 -12.04 33.62
CA ASN A 62 -2.35 -11.86 34.42
C ASN A 62 -1.49 -10.67 33.96
N PHE A 63 -1.76 -10.13 32.77
CA PHE A 63 -0.97 -9.07 32.13
C PHE A 63 -1.89 -7.95 31.65
N SER A 64 -1.31 -6.79 31.31
CA SER A 64 -2.12 -5.69 30.79
C SER A 64 -2.74 -6.02 29.42
N ASP A 65 -3.90 -5.43 29.14
CA ASP A 65 -4.56 -5.60 27.84
C ASP A 65 -3.68 -5.13 26.66
N ASP A 66 -2.86 -4.09 26.87
CA ASP A 66 -1.92 -3.59 25.85
C ASP A 66 -0.83 -4.61 25.51
N THR A 67 -0.30 -5.33 26.51
CA THR A 67 0.66 -6.42 26.30
C THR A 67 0.04 -7.56 25.50
N VAL A 68 -1.18 -8.00 25.87
CA VAL A 68 -1.90 -9.08 25.18
C VAL A 68 -2.22 -8.67 23.74
N GLU A 69 -2.68 -7.44 23.53
CA GLU A 69 -3.02 -6.93 22.21
C GLU A 69 -1.79 -6.72 21.33
N THR A 70 -0.65 -6.31 21.93
CA THR A 70 0.64 -6.22 21.23
C THR A 70 1.04 -7.57 20.63
N VAL A 71 0.90 -8.67 21.37
CA VAL A 71 1.17 -10.02 20.81
C VAL A 71 0.25 -10.35 19.64
N LYS A 72 -1.01 -9.93 19.70
CA LYS A 72 -2.01 -10.24 18.67
C LYS A 72 -1.86 -9.44 17.39
N ARG A 73 -1.45 -8.17 17.50
CA ARG A 73 -1.51 -7.21 16.38
C ARG A 73 -0.18 -6.69 15.88
N ASN A 74 0.87 -6.78 16.69
CA ASN A 74 2.15 -6.13 16.39
C ASN A 74 3.27 -7.11 16.03
N PHE A 75 2.96 -8.41 15.91
CA PHE A 75 3.87 -9.41 15.35
C PHE A 75 3.68 -9.55 13.84
N TYR A 76 4.78 -9.38 13.10
CA TYR A 76 4.90 -9.83 11.71
C TYR A 76 5.76 -11.08 11.68
N VAL A 77 5.11 -12.24 11.66
CA VAL A 77 5.77 -13.55 11.81
C VAL A 77 6.54 -13.62 13.13
N ASP A 78 7.86 -13.47 13.10
CA ASP A 78 8.74 -13.55 14.26
C ASP A 78 9.19 -12.19 14.80
N ASP A 79 8.95 -11.10 14.07
CA ASP A 79 9.33 -9.74 14.46
C ASP A 79 8.17 -9.01 15.16
N CYS A 80 8.41 -8.48 16.37
CA CYS A 80 7.46 -7.65 17.10
C CYS A 80 7.81 -6.17 16.97
N LEU A 81 6.87 -5.34 16.50
CA LEU A 81 7.08 -3.90 16.30
C LEU A 81 5.97 -3.10 16.99
N LYS A 82 6.31 -2.42 18.08
CA LYS A 82 5.38 -1.57 18.82
C LYS A 82 5.97 -0.19 19.08
N SER A 83 5.10 0.81 19.07
CA SER A 83 5.41 2.18 19.50
C SER A 83 4.50 2.57 20.64
N VAL A 84 5.06 3.22 21.66
CA VAL A 84 4.37 3.68 22.86
C VAL A 84 4.78 5.12 23.16
N PRO A 85 3.96 5.89 23.90
CA PRO A 85 4.16 7.33 24.02
C PRO A 85 5.31 7.75 24.94
N THR A 86 5.75 6.88 25.86
CA THR A 86 6.77 7.23 26.86
C THR A 86 7.74 6.07 27.08
N GLU A 87 8.92 6.40 27.59
CA GLU A 87 9.95 5.41 27.96
C GLU A 87 9.47 4.51 29.08
N ASP A 88 8.78 5.04 30.11
CA ASP A 88 8.18 4.25 31.17
C ASP A 88 7.17 3.20 30.65
N ALA A 89 6.32 3.60 29.69
CA ALA A 89 5.40 2.67 29.05
C ALA A 89 6.15 1.60 28.25
N ALA A 90 7.26 1.97 27.58
CA ALA A 90 8.09 1.05 26.82
C ALA A 90 8.79 0.04 27.73
N MET A 91 9.40 0.49 28.83
CA MET A 91 10.06 -0.37 29.82
C MET A 91 9.08 -1.34 30.45
N LYS A 92 7.89 -0.86 30.85
CA LYS A 92 6.82 -1.70 31.40
C LYS A 92 6.36 -2.75 30.38
N LEU A 93 6.05 -2.33 29.15
CA LEU A 93 5.58 -3.24 28.10
C LEU A 93 6.65 -4.27 27.74
N ALA A 94 7.92 -3.87 27.65
CA ALA A 94 9.03 -4.80 27.38
C ALA A 94 9.16 -5.86 28.47
N SER A 95 9.05 -5.47 29.75
CA SER A 95 9.06 -6.42 30.88
C SER A 95 7.87 -7.38 30.80
N GLU A 96 6.65 -6.87 30.66
CA GLU A 96 5.43 -7.69 30.60
C GLU A 96 5.43 -8.64 29.40
N LEU A 97 5.91 -8.20 28.22
CA LEU A 97 6.03 -9.05 27.04
C LEU A 97 7.00 -10.22 27.26
N ARG A 98 8.16 -9.96 27.90
CA ARG A 98 9.15 -11.00 28.19
C ARG A 98 8.59 -12.03 29.17
N GLU A 99 7.90 -11.58 30.21
CA GLU A 99 7.25 -12.46 31.19
C GLU A 99 6.12 -13.28 30.55
N LEU A 100 5.21 -12.62 29.83
CA LEU A 100 4.08 -13.26 29.16
C LEU A 100 4.54 -14.36 28.18
N LEU A 101 5.51 -14.03 27.32
CA LEU A 101 5.96 -14.97 26.29
C LEU A 101 6.83 -16.10 26.87
N THR A 102 7.46 -15.88 28.03
CA THR A 102 8.16 -16.94 28.77
C THR A 102 7.19 -18.02 29.27
N CYS A 103 5.92 -17.70 29.56
CA CYS A 103 4.89 -18.71 29.85
C CYS A 103 4.73 -19.72 28.71
N GLY A 104 4.96 -19.28 27.46
CA GLY A 104 4.98 -20.11 26.26
C GLY A 104 6.36 -20.63 25.85
N ARG A 105 7.41 -20.38 26.66
CA ARG A 105 8.83 -20.60 26.31
C ARG A 105 9.29 -19.84 25.06
N PHE A 106 8.59 -18.77 24.69
CA PHE A 106 8.98 -17.88 23.62
C PHE A 106 9.88 -16.76 24.19
N GLY A 107 11.19 -16.96 24.11
CA GLY A 107 12.16 -15.91 24.46
C GLY A 107 12.26 -14.86 23.34
N LEU A 108 11.96 -13.60 23.67
CA LEU A 108 12.22 -12.47 22.78
C LEU A 108 13.68 -12.07 22.88
N THR A 109 14.32 -11.92 21.72
CA THR A 109 15.73 -11.52 21.58
C THR A 109 15.83 -10.42 20.52
N LYS A 110 17.02 -9.85 20.35
CA LYS A 110 17.32 -8.77 19.40
C LYS A 110 16.52 -7.49 19.66
N TRP A 111 16.36 -7.12 20.93
CA TRP A 111 15.70 -5.88 21.31
C TRP A 111 16.46 -4.67 20.78
N LEU A 112 15.70 -3.68 20.32
CA LEU A 112 16.19 -2.41 19.82
C LEU A 112 15.13 -1.33 20.05
N SER A 113 15.56 -0.15 20.45
CA SER A 113 14.71 1.02 20.73
C SER A 113 15.50 2.28 20.37
N ASN A 114 14.78 3.33 19.96
CA ASN A 114 15.36 4.67 19.79
C ASN A 114 15.62 5.40 21.11
N SER A 115 15.30 4.78 22.26
CA SER A 115 15.66 5.28 23.58
C SER A 115 16.74 4.43 24.23
N LYS A 116 17.86 5.07 24.57
CA LYS A 116 18.97 4.46 25.32
C LYS A 116 18.54 4.05 26.73
N GLU A 117 17.62 4.80 27.36
CA GLU A 117 17.08 4.46 28.68
C GLU A 117 16.28 3.16 28.64
N VAL A 118 15.42 2.99 27.62
CA VAL A 118 14.69 1.74 27.40
C VAL A 118 15.66 0.58 27.16
N MET A 119 16.72 0.77 26.38
CA MET A 119 17.71 -0.28 26.13
C MET A 119 18.46 -0.70 27.40
N LYS A 120 18.79 0.23 28.30
CA LYS A 120 19.43 -0.06 29.60
C LYS A 120 18.54 -0.90 30.53
N SER A 121 17.22 -0.86 30.37
CA SER A 121 16.28 -1.69 31.13
C SER A 121 16.23 -3.16 30.67
N ILE A 122 16.77 -3.46 29.49
CA ILE A 122 16.74 -4.79 28.88
C ILE A 122 18.11 -5.46 29.07
N PRO A 123 18.19 -6.76 29.44
CA PRO A 123 19.46 -7.47 29.55
C PRO A 123 20.26 -7.49 28.26
N ALA A 124 21.57 -7.27 28.37
CA ALA A 124 22.47 -7.15 27.22
C ALA A 124 22.45 -8.37 26.29
N ASP A 125 22.31 -9.59 26.84
CA ASP A 125 22.22 -10.84 26.07
C ASP A 125 21.02 -10.88 25.12
N ASP A 126 19.98 -10.09 25.41
CA ASP A 126 18.77 -10.00 24.60
C ASP A 126 18.84 -8.86 23.55
N TRP A 127 19.89 -8.03 23.54
CA TRP A 127 20.01 -6.89 22.61
C TRP A 127 20.20 -7.34 21.15
N ALA A 128 19.91 -6.44 20.22
CA ALA A 128 20.31 -6.61 18.83
C ALA A 128 21.85 -6.72 18.72
N LYS A 129 22.34 -7.56 17.80
CA LYS A 129 23.79 -7.75 17.59
C LYS A 129 24.51 -6.43 17.25
N SER A 130 23.82 -5.54 16.53
CA SER A 130 24.30 -4.20 16.17
C SER A 130 24.62 -3.32 17.39
N LEU A 131 24.06 -3.61 18.56
CA LEU A 131 24.33 -2.88 19.81
C LEU A 131 25.46 -3.49 20.66
N HIS A 132 25.87 -4.73 20.40
CA HIS A 132 26.88 -5.40 21.24
C HIS A 132 28.28 -4.77 21.13
N GLU A 133 28.52 -4.01 20.07
CA GLU A 133 29.77 -3.28 19.83
C GLU A 133 29.65 -1.78 20.17
N VAL A 134 28.46 -1.32 20.61
CA VAL A 134 28.16 0.10 20.85
C VAL A 134 28.19 0.41 22.33
N ASN A 135 28.99 1.40 22.73
CA ASN A 135 28.91 1.94 24.10
C ASN A 135 27.77 2.97 24.17
N LEU A 136 26.62 2.57 24.72
CA LEU A 136 25.43 3.43 24.82
C LEU A 136 25.68 4.79 25.51
N ASP A 137 26.69 4.91 26.39
CA ASP A 137 26.99 6.17 27.08
C ASP A 137 27.86 7.13 26.26
N GLN A 138 28.49 6.67 25.18
CA GLN A 138 29.49 7.42 24.43
C GLN A 138 29.25 7.47 22.92
N GLU A 139 28.43 6.56 22.40
CA GLU A 139 28.21 6.37 20.97
C GLU A 139 26.72 6.49 20.60
N ASP A 140 26.48 6.85 19.34
CA ASP A 140 25.14 6.94 18.76
C ASP A 140 24.57 5.53 18.49
N LEU A 141 23.25 5.40 18.57
CA LEU A 141 22.57 4.16 18.21
C LEU A 141 22.76 3.85 16.71
N PRO A 142 22.84 2.57 16.34
CA PRO A 142 23.20 2.15 15.00
C PRO A 142 22.06 2.36 13.98
N PHE A 143 22.38 2.12 12.71
CA PHE A 143 21.37 1.87 11.69
C PHE A 143 20.95 0.40 11.72
N GLU A 144 19.65 0.11 11.62
CA GLU A 144 19.12 -1.26 11.59
C GLU A 144 18.11 -1.43 10.45
N ARG A 145 17.96 -2.67 9.95
CA ARG A 145 16.91 -2.98 8.98
C ARG A 145 15.70 -3.58 9.68
N THR A 146 14.58 -2.87 9.62
CA THR A 146 13.29 -3.33 10.16
C THR A 146 12.34 -3.66 9.02
N LEU A 147 11.98 -4.93 8.86
CA LEU A 147 11.16 -5.44 7.74
C LEU A 147 11.68 -5.00 6.34
N GLY A 148 13.00 -4.87 6.21
CA GLY A 148 13.70 -4.48 4.99
C GLY A 148 13.94 -2.98 4.81
N VAL A 149 13.25 -2.12 5.58
CA VAL A 149 13.45 -0.65 5.57
C VAL A 149 14.61 -0.28 6.49
N LEU A 150 15.48 0.64 6.06
CA LEU A 150 16.60 1.11 6.89
C LEU A 150 16.09 2.17 7.88
N TRP A 151 16.39 1.97 9.16
CA TRP A 151 16.01 2.85 10.26
C TRP A 151 17.28 3.39 10.93
N ASP A 152 17.42 4.71 10.95
CA ASP A 152 18.34 5.45 11.82
C ASP A 152 17.71 5.48 13.21
N VAL A 153 18.23 4.63 14.11
CA VAL A 153 17.61 4.39 15.42
C VAL A 153 17.78 5.61 16.33
N GLU A 154 18.94 6.28 16.29
CA GLU A 154 19.21 7.47 17.11
C GLU A 154 18.28 8.62 16.71
N ARG A 155 18.14 8.89 15.41
CA ARG A 155 17.31 10.00 14.92
C ARG A 155 15.83 9.69 14.75
N ASP A 156 15.46 8.43 14.98
CA ASP A 156 14.12 7.89 14.76
C ASP A 156 13.54 8.19 13.36
N CYS A 157 14.32 7.93 12.31
CA CYS A 157 13.91 8.20 10.93
C CYS A 157 14.23 7.04 9.97
N PHE A 158 13.36 6.86 8.98
CA PHE A 158 13.61 5.95 7.87
C PHE A 158 14.49 6.62 6.82
N THR A 159 15.40 5.84 6.24
CA THR A 159 16.27 6.23 5.13
C THR A 159 16.50 5.05 4.19
N PHE A 160 17.39 5.20 3.21
CA PHE A 160 17.69 4.22 2.18
C PHE A 160 19.18 3.88 2.17
N ASP A 161 19.48 2.59 2.16
CA ASP A 161 20.83 2.08 1.90
C ASP A 161 21.01 1.94 0.39
N VAL A 162 21.87 2.76 -0.17
CA VAL A 162 22.22 2.73 -1.59
C VAL A 162 23.60 2.11 -1.73
N LYS A 163 23.63 0.85 -2.15
CA LYS A 163 24.88 0.20 -2.55
C LYS A 163 25.26 0.64 -3.96
N SER A 164 26.54 0.84 -4.22
CA SER A 164 26.99 1.11 -5.59
C SER A 164 26.60 -0.09 -6.47
N VAL A 165 25.90 0.21 -7.55
CA VAL A 165 25.39 -0.81 -8.46
C VAL A 165 26.23 -0.77 -9.72
N ASP A 166 27.36 -1.49 -9.70
CA ASP A 166 28.13 -1.76 -10.92
C ASP A 166 27.40 -2.86 -11.71
N LYS A 167 26.41 -2.43 -12.52
CA LYS A 167 25.65 -3.31 -13.40
C LYS A 167 25.79 -2.85 -14.85
N PRO A 168 25.79 -3.80 -15.80
CA PRO A 168 25.75 -3.46 -17.22
C PRO A 168 24.60 -2.50 -17.54
N VAL A 169 24.86 -1.56 -18.44
CA VAL A 169 23.85 -0.62 -18.96
C VAL A 169 22.99 -1.36 -19.99
N THR A 170 22.13 -2.24 -19.47
CA THR A 170 21.18 -3.07 -20.22
C THR A 170 19.80 -2.96 -19.59
N LYS A 171 18.77 -3.43 -20.30
CA LYS A 171 17.39 -3.45 -19.78
C LYS A 171 17.27 -4.27 -18.49
N ARG A 172 18.01 -5.38 -18.37
CA ARG A 172 18.12 -6.17 -17.14
C ARG A 172 18.79 -5.38 -16.01
N GLY A 173 19.86 -4.64 -16.33
CA GLY A 173 20.53 -3.76 -15.38
C GLY A 173 19.59 -2.71 -14.78
N VAL A 174 18.84 -2.00 -15.65
CA VAL A 174 17.84 -0.99 -15.24
C VAL A 174 16.82 -1.57 -14.27
N LEU A 175 16.20 -2.70 -14.63
CA LEU A 175 15.19 -3.34 -13.79
C LEU A 175 15.80 -3.79 -12.45
N SER A 176 16.96 -4.45 -12.50
CA SER A 176 17.60 -4.97 -11.30
C SER A 176 18.03 -3.86 -10.33
N THR A 177 18.51 -2.73 -10.83
CA THR A 177 18.86 -1.55 -10.01
C THR A 177 17.61 -0.85 -9.46
N THR A 178 16.56 -0.71 -10.27
CA THR A 178 15.30 -0.11 -9.82
C THR A 178 14.65 -0.95 -8.72
N SER A 179 14.65 -2.27 -8.89
CA SER A 179 14.06 -3.22 -7.93
C SER A 179 14.89 -3.40 -6.66
N SER A 180 16.17 -3.02 -6.63
CA SER A 180 16.95 -3.06 -5.39
C SER A 180 16.58 -1.94 -4.40
N ILE A 181 15.86 -0.91 -4.85
CA ILE A 181 15.30 0.12 -3.96
C ILE A 181 14.06 -0.45 -3.29
N TYR A 182 14.21 -0.87 -2.04
CA TYR A 182 13.10 -1.36 -1.23
C TYR A 182 12.32 -0.20 -0.62
N ASP A 183 11.22 0.19 -1.27
CA ASP A 183 10.36 1.30 -0.88
C ASP A 183 8.88 0.85 -0.76
N PRO A 184 8.52 0.11 0.30
CA PRO A 184 7.16 -0.42 0.46
C PRO A 184 6.11 0.66 0.68
N LEU A 185 6.48 1.79 1.31
CA LEU A 185 5.59 2.91 1.64
C LEU A 185 5.61 4.03 0.58
N GLY A 186 6.46 3.94 -0.43
CA GLY A 186 6.53 4.94 -1.50
C GLY A 186 7.17 6.26 -1.08
N PHE A 187 8.08 6.28 -0.11
CA PHE A 187 8.75 7.53 0.30
C PHE A 187 9.65 8.11 -0.80
N ALA A 188 10.21 7.25 -1.65
CA ALA A 188 11.06 7.63 -2.79
C ALA A 188 10.31 7.51 -4.12
N SER A 189 8.98 7.40 -4.10
CA SER A 189 8.20 7.08 -5.30
C SER A 189 8.38 8.07 -6.47
N PRO A 190 8.52 9.39 -6.28
CA PRO A 190 8.81 10.34 -7.36
C PRO A 190 10.13 10.04 -8.09
N PHE A 191 11.16 9.67 -7.32
CA PHE A 191 12.48 9.35 -7.85
C PHE A 191 12.49 7.98 -8.56
N VAL A 192 11.90 6.97 -7.92
CA VAL A 192 11.78 5.61 -8.49
C VAL A 192 10.91 5.60 -9.75
N LEU A 193 9.94 6.51 -9.87
CA LEU A 193 9.09 6.64 -11.04
C LEU A 193 9.90 6.91 -12.32
N LYS A 194 10.91 7.78 -12.27
CA LYS A 194 11.75 8.10 -13.45
C LYS A 194 12.46 6.85 -13.97
N ALA A 195 13.00 6.00 -13.08
CA ALA A 195 13.59 4.73 -13.48
C ALA A 195 12.57 3.75 -14.07
N LYS A 196 11.37 3.68 -13.49
CA LYS A 196 10.26 2.88 -14.04
C LYS A 196 9.86 3.36 -15.44
N ALA A 197 9.82 4.67 -15.67
CA ALA A 197 9.52 5.27 -16.97
C ALA A 197 10.57 4.90 -18.01
N ILE A 198 11.87 4.98 -17.67
CA ILE A 198 12.97 4.52 -18.52
C ILE A 198 12.76 3.03 -18.90
N PHE A 199 12.44 2.19 -17.92
CA PHE A 199 12.17 0.77 -18.19
C PHE A 199 10.96 0.56 -19.11
N GLN A 200 9.89 1.34 -18.94
CA GLN A 200 8.71 1.28 -19.80
C GLN A 200 9.03 1.69 -21.25
N GLU A 201 9.89 2.69 -21.44
CA GLU A 201 10.37 3.10 -22.76
C GLU A 201 11.18 2.00 -23.44
N LEU A 202 12.09 1.34 -22.71
CA LEU A 202 12.82 0.17 -23.21
C LEU A 202 11.90 -0.97 -23.62
N CYS A 203 10.77 -1.15 -22.93
CA CYS A 203 9.75 -2.12 -23.31
C CYS A 203 9.01 -1.70 -24.59
N ARG A 204 8.75 -0.40 -24.77
CA ARG A 204 8.11 0.17 -25.96
C ARG A 204 8.99 0.02 -27.20
N LEU A 205 10.29 0.29 -27.06
CA LEU A 205 11.30 0.11 -28.11
C LEU A 205 11.67 -1.35 -28.37
N LYS A 206 11.17 -2.29 -27.55
CA LYS A 206 11.46 -3.72 -27.66
C LYS A 206 12.95 -4.05 -27.60
N VAL A 207 13.71 -3.32 -26.78
CA VAL A 207 15.12 -3.61 -26.51
C VAL A 207 15.21 -4.97 -25.79
N GLU A 208 16.17 -5.80 -26.21
CA GLU A 208 16.42 -7.10 -25.60
C GLU A 208 17.05 -6.97 -24.20
N TRP A 209 17.01 -8.04 -23.41
CA TRP A 209 17.36 -7.96 -21.98
C TRP A 209 18.80 -7.57 -21.69
N ASP A 210 19.72 -8.08 -22.49
CA ASP A 210 21.17 -7.99 -22.28
C ASP A 210 21.87 -7.16 -23.39
N GLU A 211 21.08 -6.47 -24.21
CA GLU A 211 21.56 -5.52 -25.23
C GLU A 211 21.90 -4.15 -24.60
N GLU A 212 22.87 -3.46 -25.20
CA GLU A 212 23.20 -2.08 -24.83
C GLU A 212 22.02 -1.14 -25.06
N LEU A 213 21.83 -0.19 -24.14
CA LEU A 213 20.73 0.77 -24.26
C LEU A 213 20.98 1.76 -25.41
N PRO A 214 19.92 2.21 -26.12
CA PRO A 214 20.02 3.33 -27.04
C PRO A 214 20.65 4.56 -26.38
N VAL A 215 21.50 5.28 -27.12
CA VAL A 215 22.35 6.37 -26.60
C VAL A 215 21.57 7.39 -25.74
N ASP A 216 20.40 7.82 -26.21
CA ASP A 216 19.57 8.81 -25.51
C ASP A 216 18.99 8.28 -24.19
N ILE A 217 18.65 6.99 -24.14
CA ILE A 217 18.13 6.34 -22.94
C ILE A 217 19.26 6.02 -21.98
N ALA A 218 20.42 5.59 -22.48
CA ALA A 218 21.62 5.42 -21.69
C ALA A 218 21.97 6.74 -20.99
N ALA A 219 21.96 7.88 -21.68
CA ALA A 219 22.23 9.18 -21.08
C ALA A 219 21.22 9.56 -19.97
N GLN A 220 19.93 9.27 -20.16
CA GLN A 220 18.90 9.45 -19.12
C GLN A 220 19.14 8.54 -17.91
N TRP A 221 19.49 7.27 -18.15
CA TRP A 221 19.79 6.30 -17.11
C TRP A 221 21.02 6.69 -16.30
N HIS A 222 22.10 7.12 -16.94
CA HIS A 222 23.31 7.59 -16.24
C HIS A 222 23.02 8.82 -15.37
N ARG A 223 22.19 9.77 -15.84
CA ARG A 223 21.77 10.91 -15.00
C ARG A 223 21.02 10.46 -13.75
N TRP A 224 20.11 9.51 -13.89
CA TRP A 224 19.38 8.96 -12.74
C TRP A 224 20.30 8.18 -11.80
N LEU A 225 21.24 7.38 -12.32
CA LEU A 225 22.25 6.66 -11.53
C LEU A 225 23.17 7.61 -10.75
N ASN A 226 23.56 8.74 -11.34
CA ASN A 226 24.41 9.72 -10.66
C ASN A 226 23.69 10.40 -9.48
N ASP A 227 22.36 10.46 -9.51
CA ASP A 227 21.54 11.00 -8.42
C ASP A 227 21.18 9.94 -7.38
N LEU A 228 21.27 8.65 -7.71
CA LEU A 228 20.91 7.53 -6.83
C LEU A 228 21.64 7.56 -5.48
N PRO A 229 22.95 7.86 -5.36
CA PRO A 229 23.62 7.97 -4.06
C PRO A 229 23.00 9.00 -3.12
N LEU A 230 22.35 10.05 -3.65
CA LEU A 230 21.70 11.08 -2.84
C LEU A 230 20.43 10.56 -2.14
N LEU A 231 19.90 9.40 -2.54
CA LEU A 231 18.74 8.80 -1.91
C LEU A 231 18.98 8.44 -0.43
N SER A 232 20.21 8.17 -0.02
CA SER A 232 20.55 7.92 1.40
C SER A 232 20.44 9.17 2.29
N ALA A 233 20.39 10.37 1.69
CA ALA A 233 20.17 11.61 2.40
C ALA A 233 18.68 11.90 2.65
N LEU A 234 17.76 11.15 2.03
CA LEU A 234 16.33 11.30 2.27
C LEU A 234 15.97 10.70 3.62
N THR A 235 15.54 11.54 4.55
CA THR A 235 15.12 11.15 5.89
C THR A 235 13.62 11.37 6.07
N ILE A 236 12.91 10.33 6.50
CA ILE A 236 11.48 10.38 6.80
C ILE A 236 11.28 10.10 8.29
N PRO A 237 10.78 11.04 9.09
CA PRO A 237 10.53 10.79 10.50
C PRO A 237 9.59 9.59 10.69
N ARG A 238 10.00 8.59 11.46
CA ARG A 238 9.20 7.36 11.68
C ARG A 238 7.96 7.67 12.51
N CYS A 239 8.13 8.41 13.60
CA CYS A 239 7.02 8.79 14.46
C CYS A 239 6.08 9.73 13.70
N LEU A 240 4.78 9.46 13.69
CA LEU A 240 3.79 10.35 13.06
C LEU A 240 3.28 11.44 14.01
N ARG A 241 3.49 11.27 15.32
CA ARG A 241 3.06 12.23 16.35
C ARG A 241 4.16 13.27 16.61
N PRO A 242 3.79 14.54 16.88
CA PRO A 242 4.74 15.53 17.37
C PRO A 242 5.22 15.18 18.79
N THR A 243 6.50 15.45 19.09
CA THR A 243 7.16 15.14 20.37
C THR A 243 6.61 15.95 21.55
N SER A 244 6.01 17.09 21.28
CA SER A 244 5.48 18.03 22.27
C SER A 244 3.99 18.18 22.01
N THR A 245 3.14 17.54 22.84
CA THR A 245 1.80 18.06 23.14
C THR A 245 1.08 17.26 24.21
N SER A 246 0.61 17.97 25.24
CA SER A 246 -0.24 17.50 26.34
C SER A 246 -1.75 17.69 26.05
N CYS A 247 -2.12 17.93 24.80
CA CYS A 247 -3.47 18.34 24.37
C CYS A 247 -4.08 17.34 23.38
N PHE A 248 -5.40 17.19 23.42
CA PHE A 248 -6.18 16.51 22.39
C PHE A 248 -6.05 17.25 21.06
N LEU A 249 -5.06 16.89 20.26
CA LEU A 249 -4.86 17.46 18.93
C LEU A 249 -5.82 16.82 17.93
N SER A 250 -6.52 17.66 17.17
CA SER A 250 -7.27 17.20 15.99
C SER A 250 -6.31 16.48 15.05
N THR A 251 -6.72 15.30 14.60
CA THR A 251 -5.94 14.46 13.69
C THR A 251 -6.67 14.35 12.37
N GLN A 252 -6.00 14.79 11.31
CA GLN A 252 -6.56 14.87 9.97
C GLN A 252 -5.70 14.08 8.99
N LEU A 253 -6.34 13.38 8.06
CA LEU A 253 -5.68 12.64 7.00
C LEU A 253 -5.97 13.30 5.65
N HIS A 254 -4.93 13.64 4.91
CA HIS A 254 -5.02 14.35 3.64
C HIS A 254 -4.44 13.50 2.52
N HIS A 255 -5.24 13.23 1.50
CA HIS A 255 -4.83 12.48 0.32
C HIS A 255 -4.85 13.38 -0.90
N PHE A 256 -3.72 13.50 -1.57
CA PHE A 256 -3.60 14.26 -2.80
C PHE A 256 -3.48 13.28 -3.96
N SER A 257 -4.23 13.51 -5.03
CA SER A 257 -4.18 12.70 -6.25
C SER A 257 -3.92 13.57 -7.46
N ASP A 258 -3.10 13.05 -8.37
CA ASP A 258 -2.80 13.69 -9.63
C ASP A 258 -2.49 12.66 -10.73
N ALA A 259 -2.64 13.10 -11.98
CA ALA A 259 -2.30 12.33 -13.16
C ALA A 259 -1.67 13.20 -14.26
N SER A 260 -0.64 12.64 -14.89
CA SER A 260 0.00 13.17 -16.08
C SER A 260 -0.02 12.13 -17.20
N GLU A 261 0.49 12.50 -18.38
CA GLU A 261 0.74 11.55 -19.47
C GLU A 261 1.74 10.45 -19.10
N LEU A 262 2.62 10.72 -18.13
CA LEU A 262 3.66 9.79 -17.70
C LEU A 262 3.13 8.77 -16.67
N ALA A 263 2.43 9.26 -15.65
CA ALA A 263 2.00 8.46 -14.52
C ALA A 263 0.82 9.09 -13.79
N TYR A 264 0.19 8.31 -12.93
CA TYR A 264 -0.86 8.76 -12.03
C TYR A 264 -0.64 8.17 -10.65
N GLY A 265 -1.11 8.84 -9.61
CA GLY A 265 -0.86 8.38 -8.26
C GLY A 265 -1.47 9.25 -7.18
N ALA A 266 -1.12 8.92 -5.95
CA ALA A 266 -1.54 9.70 -4.80
C ALA A 266 -0.47 9.70 -3.71
N VAL A 267 -0.48 10.74 -2.87
CA VAL A 267 0.35 10.88 -1.68
C VAL A 267 -0.53 11.23 -0.49
N SER A 268 -0.23 10.65 0.67
CA SER A 268 -1.01 10.80 1.89
C SER A 268 -0.18 11.39 3.02
N TYR A 269 -0.74 12.40 3.67
CA TYR A 269 -0.15 13.08 4.82
C TYR A 269 -1.07 13.00 6.02
N ILE A 270 -0.50 12.86 7.20
CA ILE A 270 -1.21 13.01 8.47
C ILE A 270 -0.84 14.35 9.09
N GLN A 271 -1.86 15.09 9.53
CA GLN A 271 -1.72 16.36 10.21
C GLN A 271 -2.21 16.20 11.65
N ILE A 272 -1.35 16.54 12.60
CA ILE A 272 -1.62 16.47 14.05
C ILE A 272 -1.10 17.76 14.69
N GLY A 273 -2.01 18.61 15.15
CA GLY A 273 -1.69 19.87 15.83
C GLY A 273 -0.75 20.79 15.06
N GLY A 274 -1.01 21.00 13.77
CA GLY A 274 -0.21 21.87 12.90
C GLY A 274 1.00 21.17 12.27
N THR A 275 1.43 20.02 12.80
CA THR A 275 2.53 19.25 12.22
C THR A 275 2.00 18.29 11.16
N CYS A 276 2.54 18.37 9.95
CA CYS A 276 2.17 17.52 8.83
C CYS A 276 3.33 16.58 8.47
N ARG A 277 3.05 15.28 8.31
CA ARG A 277 4.06 14.25 8.00
C ARG A 277 3.60 13.32 6.89
N LEU A 278 4.50 12.99 5.97
CA LEU A 278 4.29 11.98 4.93
C LEU A 278 4.03 10.60 5.57
N VAL A 279 2.94 9.95 5.16
CA VAL A 279 2.59 8.60 5.63
C VAL A 279 2.93 7.55 4.58
N MET A 280 2.46 7.76 3.35
CA MET A 280 2.61 6.82 2.25
C MET A 280 2.32 7.51 0.93
N SER A 281 2.98 7.07 -0.15
CA SER A 281 2.60 7.44 -1.51
C SER A 281 2.55 6.24 -2.45
N LYS A 282 1.87 6.40 -3.58
CA LYS A 282 1.79 5.37 -4.61
C LYS A 282 1.75 6.00 -6.00
N ALA A 283 2.82 5.77 -6.77
CA ALA A 283 2.90 6.10 -8.18
C ALA A 283 2.62 4.86 -9.06
N ARG A 284 1.87 5.03 -10.15
CA ARG A 284 1.64 4.02 -11.18
C ARG A 284 1.89 4.65 -12.55
N LEU A 285 2.73 4.02 -13.38
CA LEU A 285 2.93 4.47 -14.75
C LEU A 285 1.61 4.47 -15.53
N ALA A 286 1.44 5.45 -16.41
CA ALA A 286 0.33 5.49 -17.33
C ALA A 286 0.38 4.24 -18.23
N PRO A 287 -0.77 3.64 -18.59
CA PRO A 287 -0.78 2.50 -19.48
C PRO A 287 -0.15 2.84 -20.84
N ILE A 288 0.55 1.88 -21.44
CA ILE A 288 1.13 2.05 -22.80
C ILE A 288 0.02 2.33 -23.83
N LYS A 289 -1.17 1.76 -23.62
CA LYS A 289 -2.34 2.08 -24.42
C LYS A 289 -2.86 3.47 -23.99
N PRO A 290 -3.04 4.41 -24.93
CA PRO A 290 -3.49 5.76 -24.60
C PRO A 290 -4.79 5.74 -23.80
N VAL A 291 -4.80 6.48 -22.70
CA VAL A 291 -5.96 6.74 -21.85
C VAL A 291 -6.05 8.26 -21.73
N SER A 292 -7.27 8.80 -21.80
CA SER A 292 -7.47 10.25 -21.66
C SER A 292 -7.08 10.73 -20.26
N ILE A 293 -6.56 11.95 -20.16
CA ILE A 293 -6.17 12.57 -18.88
C ILE A 293 -7.32 12.51 -17.84
N PRO A 294 -8.59 12.85 -18.17
CA PRO A 294 -9.69 12.72 -17.21
C PRO A 294 -9.89 11.31 -16.63
N ARG A 295 -9.61 10.28 -17.43
CA ARG A 295 -9.68 8.88 -16.95
C ARG A 295 -8.50 8.54 -16.05
N LEU A 296 -7.30 9.08 -16.32
CA LEU A 296 -6.13 8.90 -15.46
C LEU A 296 -6.31 9.65 -14.13
N GLU A 297 -6.86 10.86 -14.14
CA GLU A 297 -7.21 11.63 -12.93
C GLU A 297 -8.19 10.85 -12.05
N LEU A 298 -9.23 10.23 -12.64
CA LEU A 298 -10.11 9.33 -11.89
C LEU A 298 -9.40 8.09 -11.34
N LEU A 299 -8.41 7.55 -12.04
CA LEU A 299 -7.60 6.45 -11.51
C LEU A 299 -6.72 6.91 -10.34
N ALA A 300 -6.16 8.12 -10.41
CA ALA A 300 -5.43 8.73 -9.30
C ALA A 300 -6.32 8.89 -8.07
N ALA A 301 -7.54 9.38 -8.26
CA ALA A 301 -8.55 9.50 -7.21
C ALA A 301 -8.88 8.12 -6.57
N VAL A 302 -9.01 7.07 -7.38
CA VAL A 302 -9.18 5.69 -6.85
C VAL A 302 -7.97 5.29 -6.00
N VAL A 303 -6.74 5.56 -6.43
CA VAL A 303 -5.53 5.26 -5.65
C VAL A 303 -5.55 6.01 -4.31
N ALA A 304 -5.97 7.28 -4.28
CA ALA A 304 -6.11 8.03 -3.03
C ALA A 304 -7.09 7.36 -2.05
N THR A 305 -8.25 6.89 -2.53
CA THR A 305 -9.20 6.14 -1.67
C THR A 305 -8.68 4.78 -1.20
N GLU A 306 -7.85 4.11 -2.00
CA GLU A 306 -7.16 2.87 -1.60
C GLU A 306 -6.15 3.13 -0.48
N LEU A 307 -5.37 4.21 -0.59
CA LEU A 307 -4.44 4.64 0.46
C LEU A 307 -5.18 4.98 1.76
N ASN A 308 -6.28 5.72 1.68
CA ASN A 308 -7.12 6.03 2.85
C ASN A 308 -7.57 4.77 3.59
N GLN A 309 -8.15 3.81 2.86
CA GLN A 309 -8.62 2.56 3.46
C GLN A 309 -7.46 1.79 4.10
N HIS A 310 -6.32 1.68 3.40
CA HIS A 310 -5.15 1.00 3.92
C HIS A 310 -4.60 1.66 5.18
N ILE A 311 -4.44 2.99 5.19
CA ILE A 311 -3.92 3.72 6.34
C ILE A 311 -4.86 3.59 7.54
N LYS A 312 -6.17 3.81 7.37
CA LYS A 312 -7.15 3.71 8.46
C LYS A 312 -7.24 2.32 9.09
N GLN A 313 -6.93 1.27 8.33
CA GLN A 313 -6.92 -0.11 8.85
C GLN A 313 -5.70 -0.42 9.73
N HIS A 314 -4.56 0.25 9.50
CA HIS A 314 -3.28 -0.11 10.13
C HIS A 314 -2.74 0.94 11.09
N VAL A 315 -3.15 2.22 10.96
CA VAL A 315 -2.71 3.28 11.87
C VAL A 315 -3.49 3.20 13.18
N GLU A 316 -2.79 3.06 14.30
CA GLU A 316 -3.39 3.05 15.66
C GLU A 316 -3.66 4.47 16.20
N ILE A 317 -3.53 5.49 15.36
CA ILE A 317 -3.81 6.88 15.70
C ILE A 317 -5.26 7.18 15.30
N PRO A 318 -6.13 7.61 16.24
CA PRO A 318 -7.50 7.98 15.91
C PRO A 318 -7.55 9.11 14.87
N ILE A 319 -8.18 8.85 13.73
CA ILE A 319 -8.36 9.84 12.67
C ILE A 319 -9.73 10.49 12.82
N GLU A 320 -9.77 11.80 13.03
CA GLU A 320 -11.01 12.56 13.19
C GLU A 320 -11.64 12.90 11.84
N ARG A 321 -10.84 13.42 10.90
CA ARG A 321 -11.32 13.87 9.58
C ARG A 321 -10.39 13.41 8.45
N THR A 322 -10.97 13.28 7.26
CA THR A 322 -10.26 12.86 6.05
C THR A 322 -10.64 13.75 4.89
N PHE A 323 -9.64 14.21 4.13
CA PHE A 323 -9.80 15.09 2.99
C PHE A 323 -9.10 14.49 1.77
N PHE A 324 -9.74 14.61 0.61
CA PHE A 324 -9.19 14.23 -0.68
C PHE A 324 -9.03 15.47 -1.55
N TRP A 325 -7.88 15.58 -2.23
CA TRP A 325 -7.50 16.75 -2.98
C TRP A 325 -7.12 16.36 -4.41
N THR A 326 -7.64 17.11 -5.38
CA THR A 326 -7.27 17.01 -6.78
C THR A 326 -7.39 18.38 -7.43
N ASP A 327 -6.53 18.66 -8.40
CA ASP A 327 -6.57 19.84 -9.25
C ASP A 327 -7.46 19.65 -10.48
N SER A 328 -7.97 18.43 -10.71
CA SER A 328 -8.93 18.17 -11.77
C SER A 328 -10.35 18.54 -11.36
N THR A 329 -10.83 19.66 -11.89
CA THR A 329 -12.23 20.05 -11.80
C THR A 329 -13.16 19.03 -12.46
N ILE A 330 -12.71 18.36 -13.53
CA ILE A 330 -13.45 17.31 -14.23
C ILE A 330 -13.63 16.08 -13.33
N ALA A 331 -12.57 15.64 -12.64
CA ALA A 331 -12.66 14.54 -11.68
C ALA A 331 -13.62 14.88 -10.52
N LEU A 332 -13.56 16.11 -10.01
CA LEU A 332 -14.49 16.58 -8.98
C LEU A 332 -15.94 16.62 -9.47
N GLN A 333 -16.18 17.04 -10.72
CA GLN A 333 -17.50 17.01 -11.34
C GLN A 333 -18.03 15.58 -11.41
N TYR A 334 -17.21 14.62 -11.85
CA TYR A 334 -17.58 13.20 -11.88
C TYR A 334 -17.96 12.68 -10.49
N ILE A 335 -17.17 13.00 -9.46
CA ILE A 335 -17.40 12.55 -8.08
C ILE A 335 -18.61 13.25 -7.43
N LYS A 336 -18.92 14.49 -7.80
CA LYS A 336 -20.10 15.20 -7.26
C LYS A 336 -21.40 14.83 -8.00
N ASN A 337 -21.30 14.19 -9.16
CA ASN A 337 -22.46 13.88 -9.97
C ASN A 337 -23.28 12.72 -9.39
N LYS A 338 -24.55 12.99 -9.05
CA LYS A 338 -25.49 12.00 -8.52
C LYS A 338 -26.30 11.27 -9.59
N HIS A 339 -26.23 11.71 -10.84
CA HIS A 339 -26.95 11.13 -11.97
C HIS A 339 -26.06 10.10 -12.68
N CYS A 340 -26.33 8.81 -12.47
CA CYS A 340 -25.58 7.71 -13.06
C CYS A 340 -25.76 7.62 -14.59
N ARG A 341 -25.02 8.43 -15.34
CA ARG A 341 -25.08 8.47 -16.81
C ARG A 341 -23.73 8.24 -17.48
N PHE A 342 -22.72 7.72 -16.78
CA PHE A 342 -21.38 7.59 -17.35
C PHE A 342 -21.16 6.31 -18.16
N GLN A 343 -20.19 6.37 -19.08
CA GLN A 343 -19.58 5.20 -19.71
C GLN A 343 -19.04 4.26 -18.63
N THR A 344 -19.03 2.95 -18.93
CA THR A 344 -18.74 1.90 -17.93
C THR A 344 -17.39 2.09 -17.22
N PHE A 345 -16.36 2.59 -17.91
CA PHE A 345 -15.06 2.86 -17.27
C PHE A 345 -15.19 3.86 -16.13
N VAL A 346 -15.76 5.03 -16.43
CA VAL A 346 -15.94 6.15 -15.50
C VAL A 346 -16.93 5.78 -14.39
N ALA A 347 -18.08 5.19 -14.75
CA ALA A 347 -19.07 4.72 -13.79
C ALA A 347 -18.45 3.80 -12.73
N ASN A 348 -17.68 2.79 -13.16
CA ASN A 348 -17.05 1.85 -12.24
C ASN A 348 -16.00 2.50 -11.32
N ARG A 349 -15.32 3.58 -11.75
CA ARG A 349 -14.33 4.27 -10.90
C ARG A 349 -15.01 5.19 -9.91
N ILE A 350 -16.05 5.89 -10.33
CA ILE A 350 -16.90 6.69 -9.44
C ILE A 350 -17.53 5.80 -8.36
N SER A 351 -18.07 4.63 -8.72
CA SER A 351 -18.60 3.67 -7.74
C SER A 351 -17.56 3.28 -6.69
N LYS A 352 -16.33 2.92 -7.12
CA LYS A 352 -15.23 2.61 -6.19
C LYS A 352 -14.85 3.77 -5.27
N ILE A 353 -14.89 5.00 -5.79
CA ILE A 353 -14.62 6.20 -5.00
C ILE A 353 -15.73 6.39 -3.94
N HIS A 354 -16.99 6.24 -4.33
CA HIS A 354 -18.13 6.37 -3.42
C HIS A 354 -18.26 5.26 -2.37
N GLU A 355 -17.78 4.05 -2.67
CA GLU A 355 -17.70 2.97 -1.69
C GLU A 355 -16.72 3.28 -0.54
N ARG A 356 -15.78 4.21 -0.74
CA ARG A 356 -14.62 4.44 0.15
C ARG A 356 -14.47 5.88 0.62
N SER A 357 -15.27 6.81 0.09
CA SER A 357 -15.23 8.22 0.41
C SER A 357 -16.56 8.89 0.06
N GLU A 358 -16.84 10.01 0.73
CA GLU A 358 -18.01 10.83 0.46
C GLU A 358 -17.65 12.02 -0.42
N SER A 359 -18.55 12.43 -1.33
CA SER A 359 -18.29 13.55 -2.25
C SER A 359 -17.95 14.87 -1.53
N CYS A 360 -18.41 15.07 -0.29
CA CYS A 360 -18.12 16.26 0.52
C CYS A 360 -16.67 16.30 1.04
N GLN A 361 -15.97 15.16 1.06
CA GLN A 361 -14.56 15.07 1.47
C GLN A 361 -13.60 15.51 0.36
N TRP A 362 -14.08 15.61 -0.88
CA TRP A 362 -13.29 15.96 -2.05
C TRP A 362 -13.23 17.47 -2.27
N ARG A 363 -12.02 17.98 -2.35
CA ARG A 363 -11.69 19.39 -2.51
C ARG A 363 -10.78 19.62 -3.70
N HIS A 364 -10.94 20.79 -4.30
CA HIS A 364 -10.03 21.31 -5.30
C HIS A 364 -8.77 21.89 -4.65
N ILE A 365 -7.64 21.72 -5.32
CA ILE A 365 -6.37 22.40 -5.06
C ILE A 365 -5.78 22.87 -6.39
N ASP A 366 -4.99 23.95 -6.42
CA ASP A 366 -4.26 24.30 -7.63
C ASP A 366 -3.07 23.35 -7.88
N SER A 367 -2.70 23.15 -9.14
CA SER A 367 -1.61 22.22 -9.50
C SER A 367 -0.27 22.58 -8.85
N VAL A 368 0.01 23.88 -8.62
CA VAL A 368 1.29 24.32 -8.01
C VAL A 368 1.36 23.89 -6.55
N SER A 369 0.24 23.92 -5.83
CA SER A 369 0.16 23.49 -4.43
C SER A 369 -0.04 21.98 -4.26
N ASN A 370 -0.31 21.23 -5.34
CA ASN A 370 -0.60 19.80 -5.31
C ASN A 370 0.68 18.94 -5.23
N PRO A 371 1.00 18.29 -4.09
CA PRO A 371 2.18 17.43 -3.97
C PRO A 371 2.04 16.12 -4.75
N ALA A 372 0.84 15.76 -5.24
CA ALA A 372 0.69 14.58 -6.07
C ALA A 372 1.27 14.76 -7.49
N ASP A 373 1.51 16.01 -7.93
CA ASP A 373 2.22 16.29 -9.19
C ASP A 373 3.64 15.68 -9.18
N ASP A 374 4.29 15.70 -8.01
CA ASP A 374 5.58 15.06 -7.77
C ASP A 374 5.49 13.53 -8.02
N VAL A 375 4.36 12.91 -7.67
CA VAL A 375 4.09 11.47 -7.86
C VAL A 375 3.71 11.13 -9.29
N SER A 376 3.09 12.05 -10.04
CA SER A 376 2.62 11.81 -11.40
C SER A 376 3.69 12.14 -12.45
N ARG A 377 4.59 13.09 -12.16
CA ARG A 377 5.67 13.53 -13.07
C ARG A 377 7.04 12.99 -12.69
N GLY A 378 7.26 12.71 -11.40
CA GLY A 378 8.53 12.26 -10.86
C GLY A 378 9.55 13.38 -10.69
N MET A 379 10.51 13.17 -9.80
CA MET A 379 11.51 14.15 -9.39
C MET A 379 12.92 13.54 -9.37
N THR A 380 13.93 14.38 -9.48
CA THR A 380 15.32 14.05 -9.13
C THR A 380 15.52 14.07 -7.62
N MET A 381 16.58 13.41 -7.13
CA MET A 381 16.88 13.47 -5.70
C MET A 381 17.22 14.88 -5.22
N ARG A 382 17.89 15.69 -6.07
CA ARG A 382 18.20 17.08 -5.72
C ARG A 382 16.93 17.91 -5.50
N GLU A 383 15.91 17.72 -6.34
CA GLU A 383 14.62 18.39 -6.18
C GLU A 383 13.87 17.91 -4.93
N ILE A 384 13.89 16.59 -4.64
CA ILE A 384 13.25 16.04 -3.43
C ILE A 384 13.91 16.61 -2.17
N LEU A 385 15.24 16.64 -2.12
CA LEU A 385 15.99 17.13 -0.96
C LEU A 385 15.88 18.65 -0.77
N ALA A 386 15.70 19.40 -1.86
CA ALA A 386 15.47 20.84 -1.79
C ALA A 386 14.03 21.22 -1.40
N SER A 387 13.08 20.29 -1.52
CA SER A 387 11.66 20.53 -1.31
C SER A 387 11.19 20.04 0.06
N GLU A 388 10.93 20.96 0.99
CA GLU A 388 10.30 20.60 2.27
C GLU A 388 8.89 20.02 2.10
N ARG A 389 8.21 20.35 0.99
CA ARG A 389 6.83 19.96 0.70
C ARG A 389 6.67 18.45 0.63
N TRP A 390 7.64 17.73 0.06
CA TRP A 390 7.50 16.29 -0.15
C TRP A 390 7.33 15.53 1.18
N VAL A 391 8.17 15.86 2.17
CA VAL A 391 8.17 15.18 3.49
C VAL A 391 7.16 15.79 4.45
N SER A 392 7.01 17.11 4.44
CA SER A 392 6.21 17.85 5.43
C SER A 392 4.84 18.28 4.92
N GLY A 393 4.48 17.90 3.70
CA GLY A 393 3.24 18.28 3.03
C GLY A 393 3.16 19.77 2.65
N PRO A 394 2.06 20.16 1.98
CA PRO A 394 1.82 21.56 1.59
C PRO A 394 1.71 22.51 2.79
N HIS A 395 2.25 23.72 2.62
CA HIS A 395 2.33 24.71 3.70
C HIS A 395 0.96 25.09 4.28
N PHE A 396 -0.09 25.15 3.46
CA PHE A 396 -1.44 25.52 3.91
C PHE A 396 -2.05 24.53 4.91
N LEU A 397 -1.58 23.27 4.96
CA LEU A 397 -2.04 22.29 5.96
C LEU A 397 -1.55 22.60 7.39
N ARG A 398 -0.56 23.49 7.52
CA ARG A 398 -0.08 23.97 8.82
C ARG A 398 -0.98 25.08 9.39
N HIS A 399 -1.88 25.61 8.57
CA HIS A 399 -2.82 26.68 8.93
C HIS A 399 -4.24 26.14 9.06
N ASP A 400 -5.12 26.95 9.68
CA ASP A 400 -6.53 26.66 9.81
C ASP A 400 -7.24 26.52 8.45
N GLU A 401 -8.36 25.80 8.42
CA GLU A 401 -9.10 25.52 7.17
C GLU A 401 -9.55 26.75 6.42
N GLU A 402 -9.69 27.88 7.12
CA GLU A 402 -10.04 29.18 6.54
C GLU A 402 -8.98 29.68 5.56
N HIS A 403 -7.73 29.23 5.71
CA HIS A 403 -6.59 29.59 4.86
C HIS A 403 -6.33 28.54 3.78
N TRP A 404 -7.18 27.51 3.66
CA TRP A 404 -7.04 26.50 2.62
C TRP A 404 -7.48 27.02 1.25
N PRO A 405 -7.07 26.37 0.15
CA PRO A 405 -7.47 26.77 -1.20
C PRO A 405 -8.99 26.89 -1.37
N ALA A 406 -9.41 28.03 -1.94
CA ALA A 406 -10.81 28.30 -2.22
C ALA A 406 -11.38 27.27 -3.22
N GLN A 407 -12.62 26.85 -2.97
CA GLN A 407 -13.27 25.85 -3.81
C GLN A 407 -13.93 26.52 -5.02
N PRO A 408 -13.66 26.06 -6.26
CA PRO A 408 -14.26 26.64 -7.44
C PRO A 408 -15.76 26.37 -7.49
N ILE A 409 -16.50 27.23 -8.18
CA ILE A 409 -17.90 26.97 -8.53
C ILE A 409 -17.89 25.88 -9.60
N ILE A 410 -18.39 24.70 -9.24
CA ILE A 410 -18.42 23.55 -10.14
C ILE A 410 -19.76 23.54 -10.87
N ASN A 411 -19.72 23.91 -12.15
CA ASN A 411 -20.87 23.83 -13.06
C ASN A 411 -21.11 22.38 -13.53
N ASP A 412 -22.25 22.15 -14.18
CA ASP A 412 -22.57 20.86 -14.80
C ASP A 412 -21.50 20.42 -15.81
N LEU A 413 -21.34 19.09 -15.95
CA LEU A 413 -20.42 18.50 -16.92
C LEU A 413 -20.79 18.93 -18.36
N PRO A 414 -19.80 19.21 -19.23
CA PRO A 414 -20.06 19.42 -20.65
C PRO A 414 -20.77 18.21 -21.29
N ASP A 415 -21.64 18.42 -22.27
CA ASP A 415 -22.36 17.35 -23.00
C ASP A 415 -21.42 16.36 -23.74
N GLU A 416 -20.17 16.75 -23.98
CA GLU A 416 -19.11 15.92 -24.58
C GLU A 416 -18.34 15.07 -23.55
N ALA A 417 -18.64 15.19 -22.26
CA ALA A 417 -18.04 14.34 -21.23
C ALA A 417 -18.39 12.86 -21.48
N GLU A 418 -17.76 11.94 -20.72
CA GLU A 418 -17.95 10.47 -20.80
C GLU A 418 -19.37 10.01 -20.38
N ILE A 419 -20.39 10.75 -20.77
CA ILE A 419 -21.81 10.54 -20.56
C ILE A 419 -22.32 9.63 -21.68
N LYS A 420 -23.02 8.57 -21.30
CA LYS A 420 -23.79 7.74 -22.22
C LYS A 420 -24.85 8.60 -22.87
N ARG A 421 -24.75 8.78 -24.19
CA ARG A 421 -25.86 9.33 -24.98
C ARG A 421 -27.11 8.49 -24.71
N GLY A 422 -28.21 9.16 -24.37
CA GLY A 422 -29.49 8.50 -24.17
C GLY A 422 -29.80 7.65 -25.40
N LYS A 423 -30.09 6.36 -25.21
CA LYS A 423 -30.60 5.55 -26.32
C LYS A 423 -31.99 6.10 -26.64
N GLU A 424 -32.17 6.64 -27.83
CA GLU A 424 -33.50 6.99 -28.34
C GLU A 424 -34.31 5.70 -28.45
N VAL A 425 -35.29 5.54 -27.54
CA VAL A 425 -36.23 4.43 -27.59
C VAL A 425 -37.36 4.86 -28.52
N TYR A 426 -37.30 4.41 -29.76
CA TYR A 426 -38.40 4.58 -30.71
C TYR A 426 -39.49 3.57 -30.38
N ALA A 427 -40.57 4.04 -29.76
CA ALA A 427 -41.79 3.25 -29.58
C ALA A 427 -42.68 3.43 -30.83
N ALA A 428 -42.85 2.38 -31.61
CA ALA A 428 -43.81 2.36 -32.71
C ALA A 428 -45.16 1.81 -32.21
N ASN A 429 -46.19 2.65 -32.20
CA ASN A 429 -47.57 2.19 -32.00
C ASN A 429 -48.03 1.45 -33.26
N VAL A 430 -48.06 0.13 -33.20
CA VAL A 430 -48.66 -0.69 -34.26
C VAL A 430 -50.17 -0.69 -34.05
N THR A 431 -50.91 0.06 -34.87
CA THR A 431 -52.36 -0.10 -34.96
C THR A 431 -52.66 -1.50 -35.53
N PRO A 432 -53.44 -2.34 -34.82
CA PRO A 432 -53.71 -3.68 -35.28
C PRO A 432 -54.62 -3.62 -36.52
N ASN A 433 -54.04 -3.80 -37.70
CA ASN A 433 -54.81 -4.06 -38.89
C ASN A 433 -55.41 -5.47 -38.75
N GLN A 434 -56.73 -5.63 -38.88
CA GLN A 434 -57.49 -6.87 -38.61
C GLN A 434 -57.02 -8.12 -39.39
N ALA A 435 -56.04 -7.99 -40.29
CA ALA A 435 -55.45 -9.08 -41.07
C ALA A 435 -54.03 -9.50 -40.65
N MET A 436 -53.41 -8.87 -39.63
CA MET A 436 -52.09 -9.28 -39.15
C MET A 436 -52.21 -10.29 -38.01
N LYS A 437 -51.77 -11.54 -38.21
CA LYS A 437 -51.58 -12.52 -37.13
C LYS A 437 -50.82 -11.86 -35.97
N ASN A 438 -51.31 -12.05 -34.75
CA ASN A 438 -50.71 -11.45 -33.57
C ASN A 438 -49.24 -11.95 -33.42
N ALA A 439 -48.42 -11.22 -32.67
CA ALA A 439 -46.99 -11.55 -32.56
C ALA A 439 -46.74 -12.95 -31.95
N VAL A 440 -47.67 -13.43 -31.13
CA VAL A 440 -47.62 -14.76 -30.51
C VAL A 440 -47.82 -15.84 -31.56
N ASP A 441 -48.83 -15.71 -32.42
CA ASP A 441 -49.13 -16.67 -33.49
C ASP A 441 -47.94 -16.81 -34.46
N ARG A 442 -47.30 -15.69 -34.81
CA ARG A 442 -46.09 -15.73 -35.66
C ARG A 442 -44.90 -16.40 -34.98
N LEU A 443 -44.77 -16.23 -33.66
CA LEU A 443 -43.72 -16.90 -32.89
C LEU A 443 -43.98 -18.40 -32.84
N LEU A 444 -45.23 -18.82 -32.61
CA LEU A 444 -45.65 -20.22 -32.57
C LEU A 444 -45.44 -20.91 -33.93
N GLU A 445 -45.84 -20.26 -35.03
CA GLU A 445 -45.72 -20.82 -36.38
C GLU A 445 -44.27 -20.89 -36.91
N ARG A 446 -43.38 -20.05 -36.39
CA ARG A 446 -41.97 -20.00 -36.82
C ARG A 446 -41.16 -21.22 -36.39
N TYR A 447 -41.59 -21.95 -35.35
CA TYR A 447 -40.85 -23.06 -34.79
C TYR A 447 -41.65 -24.36 -34.86
N SER A 448 -41.20 -25.30 -35.67
CA SER A 448 -41.74 -26.67 -35.75
C SER A 448 -41.35 -27.57 -34.57
N SER A 449 -40.48 -27.09 -33.67
CA SER A 449 -40.02 -27.82 -32.48
C SER A 449 -40.43 -27.09 -31.21
N TRP A 450 -41.20 -27.77 -30.36
CA TRP A 450 -41.65 -27.25 -29.06
C TRP A 450 -40.49 -26.81 -28.16
N HIS A 451 -39.37 -27.53 -28.19
CA HIS A 451 -38.20 -27.16 -27.39
C HIS A 451 -37.58 -25.84 -27.89
N ARG A 452 -37.47 -25.65 -29.21
CA ARG A 452 -36.90 -24.41 -29.78
C ARG A 452 -37.79 -23.21 -29.51
N LEU A 453 -39.10 -23.39 -29.63
CA LEU A 453 -40.09 -22.37 -29.29
C LEU A 453 -39.98 -21.94 -27.81
N LYS A 454 -39.92 -22.90 -26.87
CA LYS A 454 -39.76 -22.60 -25.44
C LYS A 454 -38.49 -21.81 -25.15
N ARG A 455 -37.36 -22.19 -25.77
CA ARG A 455 -36.09 -21.47 -25.61
C ARG A 455 -36.16 -20.04 -26.15
N ALA A 456 -36.71 -19.86 -27.35
CA ALA A 456 -36.87 -18.53 -27.94
C ALA A 456 -37.79 -17.63 -27.08
N THR A 457 -38.90 -18.19 -26.58
CA THR A 457 -39.83 -17.47 -25.71
C THR A 457 -39.18 -17.09 -24.38
N ALA A 458 -38.42 -18.01 -23.77
CA ALA A 458 -37.67 -17.73 -22.54
C ALA A 458 -36.66 -16.59 -22.75
N ILE A 459 -35.88 -16.62 -23.84
CA ILE A 459 -34.92 -15.55 -24.17
C ILE A 459 -35.62 -14.20 -24.34
N VAL A 460 -36.78 -14.15 -25.00
CA VAL A 460 -37.56 -12.92 -25.17
C VAL A 460 -38.05 -12.40 -23.82
N LEU A 461 -38.63 -13.27 -22.98
CA LEU A 461 -39.11 -12.86 -21.65
C LEU A 461 -37.96 -12.40 -20.74
N THR A 462 -36.83 -13.08 -20.74
CA THR A 462 -35.66 -12.71 -19.93
C THR A 462 -35.07 -11.36 -20.35
N ASN A 463 -35.06 -11.03 -21.65
CA ASN A 463 -34.47 -9.79 -22.14
C ASN A 463 -35.45 -8.60 -22.16
N CYS A 464 -36.75 -8.86 -22.27
CA CYS A 464 -37.76 -7.79 -22.38
C CYS A 464 -38.43 -7.43 -21.05
N LEU A 465 -38.56 -8.38 -20.10
CA LEU A 465 -39.24 -8.11 -18.81
C LEU A 465 -38.28 -7.97 -17.63
N GLY A 466 -36.97 -8.11 -17.85
CA GLY A 466 -35.99 -8.20 -16.77
C GLY A 466 -36.17 -9.50 -15.97
N ALA A 467 -35.09 -10.00 -15.38
CA ALA A 467 -35.19 -11.18 -14.53
C ALA A 467 -36.17 -10.92 -13.38
N PRO A 468 -37.13 -11.83 -13.09
CA PRO A 468 -37.83 -11.77 -11.82
C PRO A 468 -36.80 -11.97 -10.71
N GLN A 469 -36.71 -11.00 -9.80
CA GLN A 469 -35.98 -11.17 -8.55
C GLN A 469 -36.65 -12.31 -7.77
N TRP A 470 -35.92 -13.41 -7.61
CA TRP A 470 -36.18 -14.42 -6.60
C TRP A 470 -35.08 -14.31 -5.55
#